data_AF-A0A959C133-F1
#
_entry.id   AF-A0A959C133-F1
#
_cell.length_a   1.000
_cell.length_b   1.000
_cell.length_c   1.000
_cell.angle_alpha   90.00
_cell.angle_beta   90.00
_cell.angle_gamma   90.00
#
_symmetry.space_group_name_H-M   'P 1'
#
loop_
_entity.id
_entity.type
_entity.pdbx_description
1 polymer ?
#
loop_
_entity_poly.entity_id
_entity_poly.type
_entity_poly.pdbx_seq_one_letter_code
_entity_poly.pdbx_strand_id
1 'polypeptide(L)'
;MIYPLAFVAAVGSLALWFYFQTDEARSRLFRRSFFATLAIFILSVMVADVSWSSKMGTLFRDLLVMAGFGVAFQFLSGWKRWPIYGLVLAGAILIGYYQVFMSGSLDRQQAATGPLDDAGELLVELAEGANGDGLLAVKKKYKLEYRRTFDPASPESTELDDYILVDVPSQYSDRIDEVIRAIQDAKDVDWVEPNEIITISPIEGQITRLPDKELGLNDQYVGQLWGFQAMEVKKLLDYLDAQKLTPKRKALIAILDTGIDANHEDIKGNYRSTKSTYDNDPKGHGTHCAGIAAAVSNNGLGVASFSRDNSFVEATSIKVLNASGMGSQRSIIDGIIQAADAGAGVISMSLGGLSSQSKERAYRQAVEYANKKGAIVVAAAGNSNRDAKGFAPAGVPGVIAVSAVDESLQRAVFSNYVSSVEMGVAAPGVNIFSTIPGNKYASFNGTSMATPYTAGLLGLMKSLDPDLNTKDAYEILKKTGLPTGNTKETGLLINPYAAVKMLASQNN
;
A
#
# COMPACT_ATOMS: atom_id res chain seq x y z
N MET A 1 -24.69 -13.90 -7.37
CA MET A 1 -25.74 -13.91 -6.31
C MET A 1 -25.90 -15.23 -5.53
N ILE A 2 -25.48 -16.40 -6.04
CA ILE A 2 -25.71 -17.69 -5.36
C ILE A 2 -24.77 -17.90 -4.16
N TYR A 3 -23.50 -17.49 -4.28
CA TYR A 3 -22.47 -17.65 -3.25
C TYR A 3 -22.82 -17.10 -1.86
N PRO A 4 -23.28 -15.84 -1.70
CA PRO A 4 -23.58 -15.28 -0.38
C PRO A 4 -24.77 -15.97 0.28
N LEU A 5 -25.80 -16.30 -0.52
CA LEU A 5 -26.98 -17.01 -0.02
C LEU A 5 -26.63 -18.41 0.48
N ALA A 6 -25.74 -19.12 -0.24
CA ALA A 6 -25.27 -20.42 0.17
C ALA A 6 -24.41 -20.37 1.45
N PHE A 7 -23.54 -19.37 1.59
CA PHE A 7 -22.76 -19.14 2.80
C PHE A 7 -23.66 -18.87 4.01
N VAL A 8 -24.61 -17.95 3.87
CA VAL A 8 -25.58 -17.60 4.93
C VAL A 8 -26.42 -18.81 5.32
N ALA A 9 -26.89 -19.58 4.32
CA ALA A 9 -27.64 -20.80 4.56
C ALA A 9 -26.81 -21.88 5.27
N ALA A 10 -25.50 -21.98 4.98
CA ALA A 10 -24.59 -22.88 5.67
C ALA A 10 -24.39 -22.45 7.13
N VAL A 11 -24.05 -21.20 7.40
CA VAL A 11 -23.88 -20.69 8.78
C VAL A 11 -25.18 -20.81 9.58
N GLY A 12 -26.33 -20.50 8.98
CA GLY A 12 -27.64 -20.66 9.61
C GLY A 12 -27.98 -22.11 9.93
N SER A 13 -27.70 -23.04 9.01
CA SER A 13 -27.89 -24.48 9.24
C SER A 13 -26.95 -25.02 10.31
N LEU A 14 -25.71 -24.52 10.37
CA LEU A 14 -24.74 -24.84 11.41
C LEU A 14 -25.25 -24.40 12.79
N ALA A 15 -25.74 -23.17 12.91
CA ALA A 15 -26.31 -22.65 14.15
C ALA A 15 -27.52 -23.48 14.62
N LEU A 16 -28.45 -23.81 13.71
CA LEU A 16 -29.64 -24.61 14.01
C LEU A 16 -29.28 -26.06 14.38
N TRP A 17 -28.23 -26.63 13.78
CA TRP A 17 -27.73 -27.94 14.14
C TRP A 17 -27.26 -27.97 15.60
N PHE A 18 -26.45 -27.00 16.04
CA PHE A 18 -26.04 -26.91 17.44
C PHE A 18 -27.22 -26.57 18.37
N TYR A 19 -28.18 -25.75 17.93
CA TYR A 19 -29.36 -25.40 18.73
C TYR A 19 -30.23 -26.61 19.06
N PHE A 20 -30.49 -27.46 18.08
CA PHE A 20 -31.30 -28.66 18.25
C PHE A 20 -30.49 -29.90 18.63
N GLN A 21 -29.28 -29.75 19.18
CA GLN A 21 -28.42 -30.90 19.51
C GLN A 21 -29.07 -31.95 20.42
N THR A 22 -30.05 -31.55 21.24
CA THR A 22 -30.82 -32.43 22.14
C THR A 22 -32.05 -33.07 21.51
N ASP A 23 -32.48 -32.62 20.32
CA ASP A 23 -33.57 -33.20 19.53
C ASP A 23 -32.96 -33.97 18.34
N GLU A 24 -32.91 -35.30 18.46
CA GLU A 24 -32.19 -36.15 17.51
C GLU A 24 -32.70 -36.00 16.06
N ALA A 25 -34.02 -35.82 15.89
CA ALA A 25 -34.63 -35.70 14.57
C ALA A 25 -34.27 -34.37 13.92
N ARG A 26 -34.36 -33.26 14.67
CA ARG A 26 -34.03 -31.92 14.18
C ARG A 26 -32.53 -31.72 13.99
N SER A 27 -31.71 -32.21 14.91
CA SER A 27 -30.24 -32.22 14.79
C SER A 27 -29.80 -32.90 13.50
N ARG A 28 -30.36 -34.08 13.20
CA ARG A 28 -30.04 -34.83 11.98
C ARG A 28 -30.47 -34.08 10.71
N LEU A 29 -31.60 -33.39 10.73
CA LEU A 29 -32.07 -32.55 9.63
C LEU A 29 -31.10 -31.41 9.36
N PHE A 30 -30.79 -30.59 10.36
CA PHE A 30 -29.95 -29.40 10.18
C PHE A 30 -28.49 -29.74 9.89
N ARG A 31 -27.98 -30.87 10.40
CA ARG A 31 -26.68 -31.41 9.99
C ARG A 31 -26.63 -31.69 8.48
N ARG A 32 -27.67 -32.33 7.92
CA ARG A 32 -27.76 -32.59 6.47
C ARG A 32 -27.89 -31.29 5.69
N SER A 33 -28.71 -30.36 6.16
CA SER A 33 -28.86 -29.03 5.55
C SER A 33 -27.54 -28.26 5.53
N PHE A 34 -26.75 -28.33 6.60
CA PHE A 34 -25.41 -27.71 6.67
C PHE A 34 -24.49 -28.26 5.58
N PHE A 35 -24.32 -29.59 5.49
CA PHE A 35 -23.44 -30.16 4.46
C PHE A 35 -23.95 -29.91 3.04
N ALA A 36 -25.27 -29.91 2.82
CA ALA A 36 -25.85 -29.59 1.51
C ALA A 36 -25.58 -28.13 1.10
N THR A 37 -25.83 -27.18 2.00
CA THR A 37 -25.61 -25.75 1.74
C THR A 37 -24.12 -25.40 1.68
N LEU A 38 -23.28 -26.09 2.45
CA LEU A 38 -21.82 -26.01 2.35
C LEU A 38 -21.32 -26.51 0.98
N ALA A 39 -21.87 -27.62 0.47
CA ALA A 39 -21.52 -28.12 -0.86
C ALA A 39 -21.95 -27.14 -1.96
N ILE A 40 -23.15 -26.57 -1.87
CA ILE A 40 -23.62 -25.52 -2.80
C ILE A 40 -22.73 -24.28 -2.71
N PHE A 41 -22.32 -23.89 -1.50
CA PHE A 41 -21.39 -22.80 -1.28
C PHE A 41 -20.05 -23.06 -1.98
N ILE A 42 -19.42 -24.21 -1.72
CA ILE A 42 -18.14 -24.58 -2.35
C ILE A 42 -18.28 -24.59 -3.86
N LEU A 43 -19.31 -25.26 -4.41
CA LEU A 43 -19.57 -25.30 -5.85
C LEU A 43 -19.77 -23.91 -6.45
N SER A 44 -20.49 -23.03 -5.75
CA SER A 44 -20.72 -21.66 -6.22
C SER A 44 -19.44 -20.82 -6.28
N VAL A 45 -18.47 -21.08 -5.40
CA VAL A 45 -17.13 -20.48 -5.47
C VAL A 45 -16.32 -21.09 -6.60
N MET A 46 -16.39 -22.41 -6.78
CA MET A 46 -15.61 -23.12 -7.81
C MET A 46 -16.06 -22.76 -9.23
N VAL A 47 -17.35 -22.50 -9.42
CA VAL A 47 -17.96 -22.08 -10.71
C VAL A 47 -17.85 -20.57 -10.93
N ALA A 48 -17.46 -19.78 -9.92
CA ALA A 48 -17.23 -18.35 -10.10
C ALA A 48 -16.09 -18.10 -11.11
N ASP A 49 -16.26 -17.08 -11.93
CA ASP A 49 -15.28 -16.70 -12.95
C ASP A 49 -14.19 -15.79 -12.35
N VAL A 50 -13.42 -16.37 -11.42
CA VAL A 50 -12.33 -15.72 -10.69
C VAL A 50 -11.16 -16.67 -10.52
N SER A 51 -9.99 -16.11 -10.23
CA SER A 51 -8.73 -16.85 -10.14
C SER A 51 -8.75 -18.00 -9.16
N TRP A 52 -7.96 -19.06 -9.44
CA TRP A 52 -7.84 -20.19 -8.52
C TRP A 52 -7.34 -19.77 -7.14
N SER A 53 -6.39 -18.85 -7.07
CA SER A 53 -5.90 -18.28 -5.81
C SER A 53 -7.01 -17.53 -5.06
N SER A 54 -7.87 -16.78 -5.76
CA SER A 54 -9.01 -16.07 -5.17
C SER A 54 -10.11 -17.04 -4.70
N LYS A 55 -10.37 -18.11 -5.47
CA LYS A 55 -11.27 -19.21 -5.07
C LYS A 55 -10.78 -19.84 -3.78
N MET A 56 -9.50 -20.21 -3.73
CA MET A 56 -8.90 -20.84 -2.56
C MET A 56 -8.80 -19.91 -1.36
N GLY A 57 -8.45 -18.63 -1.57
CA GLY A 57 -8.42 -17.62 -0.51
C GLY A 57 -9.81 -17.36 0.07
N THR A 58 -10.84 -17.28 -0.78
CA THR A 58 -12.24 -17.15 -0.37
C THR A 58 -12.70 -18.37 0.41
N LEU A 59 -12.46 -19.58 -0.12
CA LEU A 59 -12.81 -20.82 0.57
C LEU A 59 -12.10 -20.96 1.91
N PHE A 60 -10.79 -20.68 1.96
CA PHE A 60 -10.00 -20.79 3.18
C PHE A 60 -10.49 -19.83 4.26
N ARG A 61 -10.65 -18.54 3.92
CA ARG A 61 -11.20 -17.52 4.82
C ARG A 61 -12.59 -17.92 5.34
N ASP A 62 -13.49 -18.30 4.43
CA ASP A 62 -14.88 -18.55 4.76
C ASP A 62 -15.06 -19.86 5.55
N LEU A 63 -14.28 -20.89 5.25
CA LEU A 63 -14.25 -22.12 6.04
C LEU A 63 -13.65 -21.90 7.43
N LEU A 64 -12.62 -21.06 7.57
CA LEU A 64 -12.10 -20.66 8.88
C LEU A 64 -13.15 -19.92 9.71
N VAL A 65 -13.91 -19.02 9.07
CA VAL A 65 -15.04 -18.32 9.73
C VAL A 65 -16.10 -19.33 10.17
N MET A 66 -16.51 -20.28 9.31
CA MET A 66 -17.45 -21.35 9.68
C MET A 66 -16.93 -22.25 10.79
N ALA A 67 -15.64 -22.59 10.80
CA ALA A 67 -15.02 -23.36 11.87
C ALA A 67 -15.03 -22.59 13.19
N GLY A 68 -14.70 -21.29 13.16
CA GLY A 68 -14.82 -20.38 14.30
C GLY A 68 -16.25 -20.34 14.86
N PHE A 69 -17.26 -20.30 13.99
CA PHE A 69 -18.66 -20.40 14.40
C PHE A 69 -18.98 -21.75 15.06
N GLY A 70 -18.52 -22.86 14.49
CA GLY A 70 -18.71 -24.18 15.08
C GLY A 70 -18.15 -24.26 16.51
N VAL A 71 -16.94 -23.74 16.73
CA VAL A 71 -16.31 -23.65 18.04
C VAL A 71 -17.11 -22.74 18.98
N ALA A 72 -17.50 -21.55 18.53
CA ALA A 72 -18.28 -20.61 19.33
C ALA A 72 -19.64 -21.19 19.74
N PHE A 73 -20.37 -21.82 18.81
CA PHE A 73 -21.65 -22.47 19.10
C PHE A 73 -21.49 -23.65 20.06
N GLN A 74 -20.42 -24.44 19.92
CA GLN A 74 -20.12 -25.51 20.86
C GLN A 74 -19.89 -24.98 22.28
N PHE A 75 -19.09 -23.92 22.45
CA PHE A 75 -18.86 -23.28 23.75
C PHE A 75 -20.13 -22.66 24.33
N LEU A 76 -20.93 -21.99 23.50
CA LEU A 76 -22.15 -21.32 23.92
C LEU A 76 -23.27 -22.32 24.26
N SER A 77 -23.26 -23.52 23.66
CA SER A 77 -24.31 -24.53 23.84
C SER A 77 -24.56 -24.96 25.29
N GLY A 78 -23.58 -24.74 26.19
CA GLY A 78 -23.71 -24.99 27.62
C GLY A 78 -24.47 -23.91 28.42
N TRP A 79 -24.81 -22.78 27.82
CA TRP A 79 -25.45 -21.65 28.53
C TRP A 79 -26.98 -21.69 28.37
N LYS A 80 -27.71 -21.53 29.48
CA LYS A 80 -29.18 -21.66 29.55
C LYS A 80 -29.96 -20.70 28.62
N ARG A 81 -29.33 -19.62 28.14
CA ARG A 81 -29.90 -18.60 27.23
C ARG A 81 -29.12 -18.43 25.92
N TRP A 82 -28.21 -19.34 25.63
CA TRP A 82 -27.40 -19.29 24.40
C TRP A 82 -28.19 -19.18 23.09
N PRO A 83 -29.42 -19.70 22.92
CA PRO A 83 -30.13 -19.59 21.66
C PRO A 83 -30.37 -18.14 21.23
N ILE A 84 -30.60 -17.26 22.21
CA ILE A 84 -30.83 -15.84 21.99
C ILE A 84 -29.50 -15.15 21.68
N TYR A 85 -28.46 -15.45 22.45
CA TYR A 85 -27.13 -14.86 22.26
C TYR A 85 -26.45 -15.34 20.97
N GLY A 86 -26.63 -16.60 20.57
CA GLY A 86 -26.12 -17.18 19.34
C GLY A 86 -26.79 -16.60 18.10
N LEU A 87 -28.12 -16.35 18.14
CA LEU A 87 -28.84 -15.67 17.06
C LEU A 87 -28.48 -14.19 16.95
N VAL A 88 -28.31 -13.49 18.08
CA VAL A 88 -27.87 -12.09 18.09
C VAL A 88 -26.42 -11.97 17.60
N LEU A 89 -25.53 -12.87 18.03
CA LEU A 89 -24.14 -12.92 17.58
C LEU A 89 -24.05 -13.26 16.08
N ALA A 90 -24.81 -14.26 15.60
CA ALA A 90 -24.90 -14.58 14.19
C ALA A 90 -25.47 -13.42 13.37
N GLY A 91 -26.49 -12.71 13.87
CA GLY A 91 -27.05 -11.53 13.22
C GLY A 91 -26.10 -10.33 13.17
N ALA A 92 -25.44 -10.00 14.27
CA ALA A 92 -24.45 -8.92 14.32
C ALA A 92 -23.25 -9.19 13.41
N ILE A 93 -22.79 -10.44 13.34
CA ILE A 93 -21.70 -10.85 12.47
C ILE A 93 -22.14 -10.99 11.01
N LEU A 94 -23.40 -11.38 10.72
CA LEU A 94 -23.97 -11.31 9.38
C LEU A 94 -24.06 -9.87 8.86
N ILE A 95 -24.37 -8.91 9.73
CA ILE A 95 -24.35 -7.48 9.41
C ILE A 95 -22.92 -6.99 9.18
N GLY A 96 -21.96 -7.38 10.03
CA GLY A 96 -20.54 -7.09 9.83
C GLY A 96 -19.98 -7.71 8.55
N TYR A 97 -20.36 -8.95 8.25
CA TYR A 97 -20.01 -9.67 7.03
C TYR A 97 -20.65 -9.02 5.80
N TYR A 98 -21.90 -8.55 5.89
CA TYR A 98 -22.57 -7.82 4.82
C TYR A 98 -21.87 -6.48 4.51
N GLN A 99 -21.32 -5.80 5.52
CA GLN A 99 -20.51 -4.58 5.35
C GLN A 99 -19.14 -4.86 4.70
N VAL A 100 -18.47 -5.94 5.10
CA VAL A 100 -17.23 -6.44 4.46
C VAL A 100 -17.49 -6.97 3.03
N PHE A 101 -18.70 -7.47 2.76
CA PHE A 101 -19.08 -8.01 1.46
C PHE A 101 -19.52 -6.93 0.47
N MET A 102 -20.24 -5.88 0.89
CA MET A 102 -20.58 -4.74 0.03
C MET A 102 -19.35 -3.92 -0.38
N SER A 103 -18.26 -3.97 0.41
CA SER A 103 -16.96 -3.42 0.02
C SER A 103 -16.15 -4.35 -0.90
N GLY A 104 -16.56 -5.62 -1.06
CA GLY A 104 -15.86 -6.65 -1.83
C GLY A 104 -16.70 -7.36 -2.91
N SER A 105 -17.88 -6.86 -3.27
CA SER A 105 -18.71 -7.50 -4.29
C SER A 105 -18.08 -7.35 -5.68
N LEU A 106 -17.90 -8.50 -6.34
CA LEU A 106 -17.18 -8.75 -7.60
C LEU A 106 -17.70 -8.00 -8.84
N ASP A 107 -18.60 -7.02 -8.72
CA ASP A 107 -19.27 -6.42 -9.88
C ASP A 107 -18.95 -4.96 -10.19
N ARG A 108 -18.03 -4.30 -9.47
CA ARG A 108 -17.48 -3.00 -9.92
C ARG A 108 -16.06 -2.75 -9.41
N GLN A 109 -15.05 -3.30 -10.08
CA GLN A 109 -13.66 -2.84 -9.94
C GLN A 109 -12.91 -2.98 -11.26
N GLN A 110 -13.12 -2.02 -12.16
CA GLN A 110 -12.07 -1.62 -13.09
C GLN A 110 -11.80 -0.14 -12.82
N ALA A 111 -10.76 0.11 -12.04
CA ALA A 111 -10.15 1.40 -11.93
C ALA A 111 -8.64 1.21 -11.88
N ALA A 112 -8.01 1.66 -12.97
CA ALA A 112 -6.65 2.18 -13.01
C ALA A 112 -5.46 1.22 -12.84
N THR A 113 -5.70 -0.02 -12.43
CA THR A 113 -4.76 -1.14 -12.62
C THR A 113 -5.31 -2.01 -13.74
N GLY A 114 -4.49 -2.44 -14.70
CA GLY A 114 -4.91 -3.44 -15.70
C GLY A 114 -5.41 -4.72 -15.02
N PRO A 115 -6.03 -5.67 -15.74
CA PRO A 115 -6.36 -6.96 -15.15
C PRO A 115 -5.11 -7.56 -14.49
N LEU A 116 -5.18 -7.90 -13.21
CA LEU A 116 -4.14 -8.71 -12.56
C LEU A 116 -4.32 -10.11 -13.14
N ASP A 117 -3.53 -10.46 -14.14
CA ASP A 117 -3.72 -11.71 -14.89
C ASP A 117 -3.30 -12.92 -14.03
N ASP A 118 -4.08 -13.99 -14.16
CA ASP A 118 -3.80 -15.31 -13.59
C ASP A 118 -2.80 -16.10 -14.43
N ALA A 119 -2.58 -15.65 -15.68
CA ALA A 119 -1.54 -16.11 -16.57
C ALA A 119 -0.19 -15.47 -16.19
N GLY A 120 0.92 -16.17 -16.43
CA GLY A 120 2.24 -15.66 -16.03
C GLY A 120 2.63 -14.45 -16.88
N GLU A 121 2.65 -13.25 -16.29
CA GLU A 121 3.16 -12.05 -16.98
C GLU A 121 4.67 -11.88 -16.74
N LEU A 122 5.39 -11.59 -17.81
CA LEU A 122 6.83 -11.29 -17.77
C LEU A 122 7.10 -9.88 -18.31
N LEU A 123 8.03 -9.19 -17.67
CA LEU A 123 8.63 -7.96 -18.17
C LEU A 123 9.89 -8.34 -18.96
N VAL A 124 9.92 -7.96 -20.24
CA VAL A 124 11.02 -8.28 -21.14
C VAL A 124 11.61 -6.99 -21.68
N GLU A 125 12.87 -6.75 -21.39
CA GLU A 125 13.66 -5.65 -21.95
C GLU A 125 14.25 -6.12 -23.29
N LEU A 126 13.92 -5.38 -24.35
CA LEU A 126 14.51 -5.61 -25.66
C LEU A 126 15.91 -5.00 -25.73
N ALA A 127 16.76 -5.55 -26.58
CA ALA A 127 18.04 -4.93 -26.90
C ALA A 127 17.82 -3.59 -27.61
N GLU A 128 18.73 -2.63 -27.39
CA GLU A 128 18.64 -1.27 -27.92
C GLU A 128 18.35 -1.27 -29.44
N GLY A 129 17.29 -0.55 -29.84
CA GLY A 129 16.87 -0.41 -31.23
C GLY A 129 16.23 -1.65 -31.84
N ALA A 130 16.00 -2.71 -31.06
CA ALA A 130 15.31 -3.89 -31.54
C ALA A 130 13.79 -3.71 -31.60
N ASN A 131 13.15 -4.42 -32.53
CA ASN A 131 11.71 -4.34 -32.76
C ASN A 131 10.96 -5.60 -32.28
N GLY A 132 11.66 -6.55 -31.65
CA GLY A 132 11.12 -7.82 -31.15
C GLY A 132 10.94 -8.91 -32.21
N ASP A 133 11.46 -8.75 -33.44
CA ASP A 133 11.34 -9.77 -34.50
C ASP A 133 12.02 -11.10 -34.09
N GLY A 134 13.11 -11.04 -33.32
CA GLY A 134 13.79 -12.22 -32.79
C GLY A 134 12.93 -13.07 -31.83
N LEU A 135 11.85 -12.51 -31.29
CA LEU A 135 10.90 -13.23 -30.44
C LEU A 135 9.81 -13.98 -31.23
N LEU A 136 9.67 -13.79 -32.54
CA LEU A 136 8.58 -14.38 -33.34
C LEU A 136 8.54 -15.91 -33.26
N ALA A 137 9.69 -16.57 -33.22
CA ALA A 137 9.78 -18.02 -33.09
C ALA A 137 9.26 -18.50 -31.72
N VAL A 138 9.66 -17.80 -30.65
CA VAL A 138 9.24 -18.08 -29.27
C VAL A 138 7.74 -17.79 -29.10
N LYS A 139 7.29 -16.64 -29.62
CA LYS A 139 5.87 -16.25 -29.68
C LYS A 139 5.01 -17.34 -30.27
N LYS A 140 5.40 -17.87 -31.43
CA LYS A 140 4.64 -18.94 -32.12
C LYS A 140 4.68 -20.25 -31.36
N LYS A 141 5.83 -20.62 -30.78
CA LYS A 141 6.01 -21.88 -30.03
C LYS A 141 5.17 -21.93 -28.77
N TYR A 142 5.12 -20.83 -28.01
CA TYR A 142 4.43 -20.74 -26.72
C TYR A 142 3.13 -19.91 -26.75
N LYS A 143 2.66 -19.52 -27.94
CA LYS A 143 1.42 -18.73 -28.14
C LYS A 143 1.38 -17.47 -27.27
N LEU A 144 2.50 -16.76 -27.20
CA LEU A 144 2.65 -15.57 -26.34
C LEU A 144 1.97 -14.35 -26.96
N GLU A 145 1.43 -13.47 -26.13
CA GLU A 145 0.99 -12.14 -26.52
C GLU A 145 1.96 -11.08 -26.00
N TYR A 146 2.25 -10.07 -26.82
CA TYR A 146 3.19 -9.00 -26.50
C TYR A 146 2.49 -7.66 -26.57
N ARG A 147 2.79 -6.77 -25.62
CA ARG A 147 2.29 -5.39 -25.57
C ARG A 147 3.43 -4.48 -25.14
N ARG A 148 3.44 -3.22 -25.60
CA ARG A 148 4.34 -2.22 -25.00
C ARG A 148 4.01 -2.05 -23.53
N THR A 149 5.03 -1.95 -22.69
CA THR A 149 4.85 -1.92 -21.23
C THR A 149 4.78 -0.51 -20.69
N PHE A 150 5.82 0.28 -20.95
CA PHE A 150 6.01 1.61 -20.38
C PHE A 150 6.13 2.66 -21.49
N ASP A 151 5.78 3.90 -21.17
CA ASP A 151 5.79 5.04 -22.10
C ASP A 151 6.28 6.30 -21.39
N PRO A 152 7.58 6.37 -21.02
CA PRO A 152 8.16 7.53 -20.36
C PRO A 152 8.13 8.76 -21.25
N ALA A 153 7.84 9.94 -20.70
CA ALA A 153 7.82 11.18 -21.48
C ALA A 153 9.21 11.64 -22.00
N SER A 154 10.30 11.12 -21.41
CA SER A 154 11.68 11.34 -21.85
C SER A 154 12.39 10.01 -22.13
N PRO A 155 12.02 9.30 -23.22
CA PRO A 155 12.61 8.00 -23.55
C PRO A 155 14.12 8.09 -23.75
N GLU A 156 14.66 9.23 -24.21
CA GLU A 156 16.10 9.45 -24.36
C GLU A 156 16.92 9.39 -23.05
N SER A 157 16.26 9.36 -21.90
CA SER A 157 16.89 9.37 -20.57
C SER A 157 16.83 8.02 -19.83
N THR A 158 16.23 7.01 -20.46
CA THR A 158 15.95 5.70 -19.87
C THR A 158 15.82 4.62 -20.95
N GLU A 159 15.79 3.34 -20.55
CA GLU A 159 15.54 2.20 -21.44
C GLU A 159 14.15 1.59 -21.17
N LEU A 160 13.30 2.29 -20.40
CA LEU A 160 11.99 1.78 -20.00
C LEU A 160 11.04 1.58 -21.18
N ASP A 161 11.17 2.33 -22.26
CA ASP A 161 10.39 2.17 -23.48
C ASP A 161 10.78 0.94 -24.32
N ASP A 162 11.93 0.32 -24.04
CA ASP A 162 12.35 -0.97 -24.62
C ASP A 162 11.66 -2.18 -23.96
N TYR A 163 10.86 -1.95 -22.91
CA TYR A 163 10.13 -3.03 -22.25
C TYR A 163 8.83 -3.41 -22.97
N ILE A 164 8.66 -4.71 -23.16
CA ILE A 164 7.40 -5.35 -23.56
C ILE A 164 6.87 -6.27 -22.45
N LEU A 165 5.54 -6.33 -22.34
CA LEU A 165 4.83 -7.20 -21.43
C LEU A 165 4.50 -8.45 -22.23
N VAL A 166 4.88 -9.59 -21.67
CA VAL A 166 4.64 -10.90 -22.28
C VAL A 166 3.64 -11.68 -21.46
N ASP A 167 2.47 -11.91 -22.04
CA ASP A 167 1.41 -12.71 -21.44
C ASP A 167 1.72 -14.20 -21.75
N VAL A 168 2.04 -15.00 -20.72
CA VAL A 168 2.31 -16.44 -20.87
C VAL A 168 1.04 -17.24 -20.59
N PRO A 169 0.47 -17.95 -21.58
CA PRO A 169 -0.75 -18.72 -21.39
C PRO A 169 -0.66 -19.71 -20.24
N SER A 170 -1.73 -19.86 -19.45
CA SER A 170 -1.78 -20.69 -18.23
C SER A 170 -1.39 -22.15 -18.44
N GLN A 171 -1.58 -22.70 -19.64
CA GLN A 171 -1.11 -24.05 -20.00
C GLN A 171 0.42 -24.23 -19.93
N TYR A 172 1.18 -23.13 -19.87
CA TYR A 172 2.63 -23.14 -19.71
C TYR A 172 3.09 -22.73 -18.30
N SER A 173 2.19 -22.50 -17.34
CA SER A 173 2.55 -22.08 -15.98
C SER A 173 3.49 -23.07 -15.28
N ASP A 174 3.27 -24.38 -15.45
CA ASP A 174 4.14 -25.43 -14.86
C ASP A 174 5.53 -25.52 -15.55
N ARG A 175 5.71 -24.82 -16.67
CA ARG A 175 6.96 -24.78 -17.45
C ARG A 175 7.43 -23.35 -17.67
N ILE A 176 7.06 -22.43 -16.78
CA ILE A 176 7.38 -21.00 -16.92
C ILE A 176 8.88 -20.76 -17.03
N ASP A 177 9.72 -21.50 -16.31
CA ASP A 177 11.18 -21.41 -16.39
C ASP A 177 11.74 -21.79 -17.77
N GLU A 178 11.06 -22.67 -18.50
CA GLU A 178 11.41 -22.97 -19.89
C GLU A 178 11.04 -21.82 -20.82
N VAL A 179 9.87 -21.21 -20.61
CA VAL A 179 9.44 -20.04 -21.39
C VAL A 179 10.38 -18.87 -21.14
N ILE A 180 10.72 -18.58 -19.89
CA ILE A 180 11.68 -17.52 -19.51
C ILE A 180 13.02 -17.75 -20.20
N ARG A 181 13.59 -18.97 -20.14
CA ARG A 181 14.84 -19.28 -20.83
C ARG A 181 14.72 -19.10 -22.34
N ALA A 182 13.63 -19.57 -22.94
CA ALA A 182 13.44 -19.43 -24.39
C ALA A 182 13.32 -17.96 -24.83
N ILE A 183 12.70 -17.09 -24.02
CA ILE A 183 12.65 -15.65 -24.26
C ILE A 183 14.03 -15.03 -24.05
N GLN A 184 14.72 -15.36 -22.96
CA GLN A 184 16.04 -14.82 -22.64
C GLN A 184 17.11 -15.20 -23.69
N ASP A 185 17.00 -16.39 -24.28
CA ASP A 185 17.88 -16.86 -25.36
C ASP A 185 17.49 -16.32 -26.75
N ALA A 186 16.35 -15.64 -26.86
CA ALA A 186 15.89 -15.10 -28.13
C ALA A 186 16.82 -13.97 -28.60
N LYS A 187 17.02 -13.90 -29.92
CA LYS A 187 17.63 -12.72 -30.51
C LYS A 187 16.78 -11.50 -30.13
N ASP A 188 17.41 -10.38 -29.82
CA ASP A 188 16.77 -9.10 -29.49
C ASP A 188 16.27 -8.94 -28.04
N VAL A 189 16.53 -9.89 -27.14
CA VAL A 189 16.22 -9.76 -25.70
C VAL A 189 17.48 -9.50 -24.89
N ASP A 190 17.45 -8.47 -24.05
CA ASP A 190 18.53 -8.20 -23.09
C ASP A 190 18.19 -8.81 -21.72
N TRP A 191 16.94 -8.67 -21.27
CA TRP A 191 16.54 -9.12 -19.94
C TRP A 191 15.10 -9.63 -19.88
N VAL A 192 14.86 -10.57 -18.96
CA VAL A 192 13.54 -11.08 -18.62
C VAL A 192 13.38 -11.15 -17.11
N GLU A 193 12.31 -10.57 -16.57
CA GLU A 193 11.94 -10.70 -15.17
C GLU A 193 10.44 -10.94 -14.98
N PRO A 194 10.01 -11.61 -13.89
CA PRO A 194 8.60 -11.80 -13.60
C PRO A 194 7.91 -10.48 -13.28
N ASN A 195 6.63 -10.35 -13.62
CA ASN A 195 5.79 -9.29 -13.12
C ASN A 195 5.24 -9.64 -11.73
N GLU A 196 5.94 -9.29 -10.66
CA GLU A 196 5.56 -9.69 -9.29
C GLU A 196 4.25 -9.03 -8.83
N ILE A 197 3.41 -9.78 -8.10
CA ILE A 197 2.20 -9.23 -7.45
C ILE A 197 2.53 -8.79 -6.02
N ILE A 198 2.15 -7.57 -5.70
CA ILE A 198 2.27 -6.97 -4.38
C ILE A 198 0.88 -6.82 -3.78
N THR A 199 0.76 -7.17 -2.50
CA THR A 199 -0.48 -7.05 -1.74
C THR A 199 -0.24 -6.28 -0.46
N ILE A 200 -1.07 -5.28 -0.21
CA ILE A 200 -1.10 -4.56 1.06
C ILE A 200 -2.29 -5.02 1.92
N SER A 201 -2.05 -5.14 3.21
CA SER A 201 -3.08 -5.36 4.22
C SER A 201 -2.81 -4.39 5.37
N PRO A 202 -3.57 -3.27 5.47
CA PRO A 202 -3.43 -2.36 6.59
C PRO A 202 -3.67 -3.11 7.89
N ILE A 203 -2.81 -2.90 8.88
CA ILE A 203 -3.00 -3.47 10.22
C ILE A 203 -3.77 -2.45 11.04
N GLU A 204 -4.96 -2.80 11.49
CA GLU A 204 -5.75 -1.91 12.35
C GLU A 204 -4.97 -1.54 13.61
N GLY A 205 -4.95 -0.24 13.90
CA GLY A 205 -4.36 0.33 15.10
C GLY A 205 -5.42 0.67 16.13
N GLN A 206 -4.94 0.99 17.33
CA GLN A 206 -5.78 1.52 18.39
C GLN A 206 -5.73 3.05 18.37
N ILE A 207 -6.79 3.68 18.83
CA ILE A 207 -6.79 5.13 19.05
C ILE A 207 -5.92 5.39 20.29
N THR A 208 -4.72 5.94 20.10
CA THR A 208 -3.92 6.44 21.22
C THR A 208 -4.44 7.83 21.61
N ARG A 209 -4.76 8.04 22.89
CA ARG A 209 -4.90 9.38 23.48
C ARG A 209 -3.65 9.68 24.27
N LEU A 210 -2.85 10.65 23.82
CA LEU A 210 -1.81 11.24 24.65
C LEU A 210 -2.34 12.51 25.33
N PRO A 211 -1.87 12.84 26.55
CA PRO A 211 -2.18 14.10 27.19
C PRO A 211 -1.53 15.26 26.41
N ASP A 212 -2.33 16.30 26.14
CA ASP A 212 -1.98 17.43 25.27
C ASP A 212 -0.65 18.11 25.67
N LYS A 213 0.27 18.19 24.70
CA LYS A 213 1.25 19.27 24.61
C LYS A 213 0.85 20.10 23.40
N GLU A 214 0.57 21.38 23.61
CA GLU A 214 0.10 22.29 22.57
C GLU A 214 1.09 22.33 21.38
N LEU A 215 0.71 21.69 20.26
CA LEU A 215 1.40 21.84 18.96
C LEU A 215 1.12 23.22 18.33
N GLY A 216 0.15 23.95 18.89
CA GLY A 216 -0.32 25.25 18.39
C GLY A 216 -1.17 25.15 17.13
N LEU A 217 -1.63 23.96 16.76
CA LEU A 217 -2.52 23.69 15.62
C LEU A 217 -3.97 23.65 16.12
N ASN A 218 -4.93 24.11 15.32
CA ASN A 218 -6.35 24.13 15.71
C ASN A 218 -7.12 22.85 15.30
N ASP A 219 -6.44 21.91 14.65
CA ASP A 219 -7.00 20.69 14.07
C ASP A 219 -7.55 19.75 15.16
N GLN A 220 -8.73 19.17 14.89
CA GLN A 220 -9.56 18.50 15.92
C GLN A 220 -8.84 17.32 16.61
N TYR A 221 -8.00 16.59 15.88
CA TYR A 221 -7.34 15.38 16.35
C TYR A 221 -5.84 15.53 16.53
N VAL A 222 -5.33 16.76 16.64
CA VAL A 222 -3.89 17.01 16.80
C VAL A 222 -3.29 16.31 18.03
N GLY A 223 -4.06 16.15 19.11
CA GLY A 223 -3.66 15.40 20.31
C GLY A 223 -3.49 13.89 20.11
N GLN A 224 -3.94 13.33 18.98
CA GLN A 224 -3.72 11.92 18.61
C GLN A 224 -2.44 11.71 17.80
N LEU A 225 -1.78 12.79 17.36
CA LEU A 225 -0.58 12.75 16.53
C LEU A 225 0.68 12.59 17.39
N TRP A 226 0.82 11.46 18.09
CA TRP A 226 2.03 11.20 18.92
C TRP A 226 3.33 11.31 18.12
N GLY A 227 3.30 10.93 16.83
CA GLY A 227 4.43 11.04 15.91
C GLY A 227 4.95 12.47 15.78
N PHE A 228 4.07 13.47 15.85
CA PHE A 228 4.48 14.88 15.83
C PHE A 228 5.30 15.25 17.07
N GLN A 229 4.98 14.68 18.23
CA GLN A 229 5.76 14.89 19.45
C GLN A 229 7.12 14.19 19.35
N ALA A 230 7.14 12.93 18.90
CA ALA A 230 8.36 12.13 18.74
C ALA A 230 9.35 12.77 17.76
N MET A 231 8.86 13.40 16.69
CA MET A 231 9.66 14.08 15.69
C MET A 231 9.88 15.58 16.00
N GLU A 232 9.48 16.06 17.17
CA GLU A 232 9.63 17.46 17.59
C GLU A 232 8.98 18.50 16.63
N VAL A 233 7.86 18.16 15.98
CA VAL A 233 7.22 18.99 14.94
C VAL A 233 6.87 20.39 15.45
N LYS A 234 6.55 20.57 16.74
CA LYS A 234 6.34 21.92 17.30
C LYS A 234 7.52 22.86 17.03
N LYS A 235 8.75 22.37 17.20
CA LYS A 235 9.96 23.17 16.94
C LYS A 235 10.07 23.57 15.47
N LEU A 236 9.64 22.70 14.57
CA LEU A 236 9.57 23.01 13.14
C LEU A 236 8.58 24.15 12.90
N LEU A 237 7.35 24.02 13.40
CA LEU A 237 6.31 25.03 13.20
C LEU A 237 6.74 26.40 13.74
N ASP A 238 7.27 26.43 14.98
CA ASP A 238 7.77 27.65 15.60
C ASP A 238 8.95 28.26 14.78
N TYR A 239 9.80 27.42 14.17
CA TYR A 239 10.92 27.86 13.34
C TYR A 239 10.47 28.45 12.00
N LEU A 240 9.52 27.79 11.31
CA LEU A 240 8.94 28.30 10.07
C LEU A 240 8.36 29.72 10.28
N ASP A 241 7.62 29.91 11.37
CA ASP A 241 7.03 31.20 11.74
C ASP A 241 8.11 32.24 12.08
N ALA A 242 9.06 31.89 12.95
CA ALA A 242 10.09 32.81 13.42
C ALA A 242 11.01 33.30 12.29
N GLN A 243 11.34 32.41 11.34
CA GLN A 243 12.15 32.75 10.18
C GLN A 243 11.34 33.29 9.00
N LYS A 244 10.00 33.22 9.06
CA LYS A 244 9.09 33.56 7.96
C LYS A 244 9.49 32.86 6.66
N LEU A 245 9.85 31.58 6.76
CA LEU A 245 10.24 30.81 5.57
C LEU A 245 9.04 30.67 4.64
N THR A 246 9.24 31.00 3.38
CA THR A 246 8.24 30.85 2.33
C THR A 246 8.71 29.83 1.30
N PRO A 247 7.83 28.98 0.77
CA PRO A 247 8.20 28.01 -0.26
C PRO A 247 8.53 28.73 -1.58
N LYS A 248 9.57 28.27 -2.29
CA LYS A 248 9.87 28.68 -3.67
C LYS A 248 8.85 28.12 -4.65
N ARG A 249 8.27 26.95 -4.34
CA ARG A 249 7.14 26.34 -5.06
C ARG A 249 6.34 25.46 -4.11
N LYS A 250 5.06 25.24 -4.40
CA LYS A 250 4.29 24.17 -3.75
C LYS A 250 4.76 22.82 -4.30
N ALA A 251 5.31 21.96 -3.44
CA ALA A 251 5.86 20.67 -3.85
C ALA A 251 4.74 19.61 -3.97
N LEU A 252 4.73 18.90 -5.09
CA LEU A 252 3.80 17.79 -5.31
C LEU A 252 4.34 16.49 -4.72
N ILE A 253 3.55 15.85 -3.86
CA ILE A 253 3.79 14.52 -3.33
C ILE A 253 2.86 13.54 -4.04
N ALA A 254 3.42 12.64 -4.85
CA ALA A 254 2.66 11.58 -5.50
C ALA A 254 2.54 10.38 -4.56
N ILE A 255 1.29 10.04 -4.19
CA ILE A 255 0.97 8.88 -3.37
C ILE A 255 0.62 7.72 -4.31
N LEU A 256 1.53 6.75 -4.42
CA LEU A 256 1.35 5.54 -5.25
C LEU A 256 0.70 4.46 -4.40
N ASP A 257 -0.61 4.31 -4.51
CA ASP A 257 -1.39 3.50 -3.58
C ASP A 257 -2.76 3.05 -4.15
N THR A 258 -3.75 2.81 -3.30
CA THR A 258 -5.12 2.38 -3.64
C THR A 258 -6.03 3.49 -4.15
N GLY A 259 -5.52 4.70 -4.33
CA GLY A 259 -6.31 5.90 -4.65
C GLY A 259 -6.31 6.89 -3.48
N ILE A 260 -6.87 8.08 -3.67
CA ILE A 260 -7.15 9.04 -2.59
C ILE A 260 -8.60 9.48 -2.71
N ASP A 261 -9.34 9.54 -1.61
CA ASP A 261 -10.61 10.27 -1.56
C ASP A 261 -10.34 11.78 -1.67
N ALA A 262 -10.31 12.29 -2.91
CA ALA A 262 -9.98 13.69 -3.21
C ALA A 262 -10.96 14.70 -2.58
N ASN A 263 -12.16 14.26 -2.20
CA ASN A 263 -13.19 15.11 -1.60
C ASN A 263 -13.13 15.11 -0.07
N HIS A 264 -12.22 14.33 0.53
CA HIS A 264 -12.06 14.27 1.97
C HIS A 264 -11.82 15.69 2.52
N GLU A 265 -12.57 16.06 3.55
CA GLU A 265 -12.62 17.42 4.10
C GLU A 265 -11.24 17.98 4.47
N ASP A 266 -10.37 17.09 4.93
CA ASP A 266 -9.02 17.35 5.41
C ASP A 266 -7.92 17.18 4.35
N ILE A 267 -8.28 16.83 3.12
CA ILE A 267 -7.33 16.61 2.00
C ILE A 267 -7.59 17.57 0.84
N LYS A 268 -8.86 17.84 0.52
CA LYS A 268 -9.27 18.59 -0.69
C LYS A 268 -8.55 19.93 -0.90
N GLY A 269 -8.16 20.62 0.18
CA GLY A 269 -7.44 21.89 0.11
C GLY A 269 -5.97 21.77 -0.31
N ASN A 270 -5.40 20.58 -0.18
CA ASN A 270 -4.04 20.23 -0.57
C ASN A 270 -3.99 19.15 -1.65
N TYR A 271 -5.09 18.89 -2.35
CA TYR A 271 -5.15 17.85 -3.37
C TYR A 271 -5.05 18.43 -4.79
N ARG A 272 -4.20 17.82 -5.61
CA ARG A 272 -4.12 18.08 -7.05
C ARG A 272 -4.47 16.82 -7.82
N SER A 273 -5.61 16.82 -8.52
CA SER A 273 -5.97 15.73 -9.42
C SER A 273 -5.02 15.71 -10.63
N THR A 274 -4.38 14.56 -10.86
CA THR A 274 -3.65 14.27 -12.10
C THR A 274 -4.52 13.47 -13.07
N LYS A 275 -5.38 12.60 -12.52
CA LYS A 275 -6.34 11.80 -13.28
C LYS A 275 -7.53 11.47 -12.40
N SER A 276 -8.74 11.84 -12.84
CA SER A 276 -9.98 11.66 -12.06
C SER A 276 -10.28 10.21 -11.64
N THR A 277 -9.75 9.21 -12.37
CA THR A 277 -9.90 7.79 -12.00
C THR A 277 -9.06 7.38 -10.78
N TYR A 278 -8.09 8.20 -10.36
CA TYR A 278 -7.27 7.98 -9.16
C TYR A 278 -7.88 8.64 -7.91
N ASP A 279 -8.82 9.58 -8.10
CA ASP A 279 -9.42 10.44 -7.07
C ASP A 279 -10.52 9.74 -6.24
N ASN A 280 -10.52 8.41 -6.22
CA ASN A 280 -11.38 7.61 -5.38
C ASN A 280 -10.59 6.44 -4.78
N ASP A 281 -10.76 6.23 -3.48
CA ASP A 281 -10.06 5.19 -2.74
C ASP A 281 -11.05 4.19 -2.13
N PRO A 282 -11.34 3.08 -2.84
CA PRO A 282 -12.26 2.07 -2.33
C PRO A 282 -11.67 1.20 -1.21
N LYS A 283 -10.36 1.26 -0.95
CA LYS A 283 -9.69 0.47 0.10
C LYS A 283 -9.39 1.28 1.36
N GLY A 284 -9.08 2.57 1.19
CA GLY A 284 -8.84 3.54 2.26
C GLY A 284 -7.37 3.73 2.67
N HIS A 285 -6.46 2.91 2.16
CA HIS A 285 -5.04 2.95 2.56
C HIS A 285 -4.31 4.17 1.96
N GLY A 286 -4.54 4.48 0.69
CA GLY A 286 -3.94 5.65 0.06
C GLY A 286 -4.45 6.96 0.63
N THR A 287 -5.74 7.04 0.99
CA THR A 287 -6.32 8.19 1.70
C THR A 287 -5.67 8.39 3.07
N HIS A 288 -5.35 7.30 3.78
CA HIS A 288 -4.63 7.36 5.06
C HIS A 288 -3.21 7.88 4.89
N CYS A 289 -2.49 7.41 3.87
CA CYS A 289 -1.15 7.90 3.56
C CYS A 289 -1.16 9.38 3.15
N ALA A 290 -2.17 9.82 2.40
CA ALA A 290 -2.31 11.20 1.97
C ALA A 290 -2.53 12.18 3.14
N GLY A 291 -3.35 11.81 4.12
CA GLY A 291 -3.54 12.62 5.33
C GLY A 291 -2.26 12.79 6.14
N ILE A 292 -1.47 11.73 6.28
CA ILE A 292 -0.17 11.81 6.97
C ILE A 292 0.79 12.76 6.25
N ALA A 293 0.84 12.69 4.91
CA ALA A 293 1.80 13.47 4.12
C ALA A 293 1.40 14.94 3.94
N ALA A 294 0.10 15.23 3.75
CA ALA A 294 -0.36 16.50 3.21
C ALA A 294 -1.76 16.96 3.69
N ALA A 295 -2.24 16.50 4.86
CA ALA A 295 -3.47 17.04 5.44
C ALA A 295 -3.46 18.57 5.54
N VAL A 296 -4.63 19.15 5.44
CA VAL A 296 -4.86 20.59 5.45
C VAL A 296 -4.79 21.09 6.90
N SER A 297 -3.63 21.59 7.32
CA SER A 297 -3.46 22.09 8.68
C SER A 297 -4.27 23.37 8.94
N ASN A 298 -4.62 23.58 10.21
CA ASN A 298 -5.34 24.73 10.74
C ASN A 298 -6.74 24.96 10.17
N ASN A 299 -7.40 23.91 9.67
CA ASN A 299 -8.76 24.00 9.13
C ASN A 299 -9.87 23.75 10.17
N GLY A 300 -9.51 23.44 11.42
CA GLY A 300 -10.42 23.11 12.51
C GLY A 300 -11.03 21.70 12.42
N LEU A 301 -10.51 20.85 11.54
CA LEU A 301 -10.96 19.48 11.27
C LEU A 301 -9.79 18.51 11.50
N GLY A 302 -10.07 17.23 11.52
CA GLY A 302 -9.10 16.19 11.20
C GLY A 302 -7.71 16.25 11.87
N VAL A 303 -6.70 15.95 11.05
CA VAL A 303 -5.28 15.86 11.39
C VAL A 303 -4.52 16.99 10.66
N ALA A 304 -3.19 17.02 10.80
CA ALA A 304 -2.37 18.09 10.22
C ALA A 304 -1.14 17.52 9.50
N SER A 305 -0.50 18.35 8.69
CA SER A 305 0.81 18.11 8.07
C SER A 305 1.89 18.99 8.70
N PHE A 306 3.12 18.97 8.18
CA PHE A 306 4.28 19.65 8.77
C PHE A 306 4.35 21.17 8.57
N SER A 307 3.28 21.80 8.12
CA SER A 307 3.17 23.26 8.01
C SER A 307 1.89 23.76 8.67
N ARG A 308 1.92 24.99 9.19
CA ARG A 308 0.72 25.70 9.69
C ARG A 308 -0.16 26.21 8.56
N ASP A 309 0.45 26.48 7.41
CA ASP A 309 -0.25 26.89 6.21
C ASP A 309 -0.11 25.83 5.10
N ASN A 310 -1.02 25.90 4.15
CA ASN A 310 -1.17 24.91 3.10
C ASN A 310 -0.35 25.29 1.85
N SER A 311 0.74 26.07 2.01
CA SER A 311 1.52 26.61 0.89
C SER A 311 2.70 25.73 0.45
N PHE A 312 3.18 24.83 1.32
CA PHE A 312 4.40 24.06 1.09
C PHE A 312 4.20 22.82 0.22
N VAL A 313 3.14 22.04 0.49
CA VAL A 313 2.94 20.74 -0.14
C VAL A 313 1.51 20.57 -0.66
N GLU A 314 1.37 19.83 -1.75
CA GLU A 314 0.12 19.24 -2.23
C GLU A 314 0.33 17.75 -2.50
N ALA A 315 -0.72 16.95 -2.35
CA ALA A 315 -0.72 15.54 -2.71
C ALA A 315 -1.46 15.29 -4.03
N THR A 316 -1.03 14.26 -4.74
CA THR A 316 -1.79 13.67 -5.86
C THR A 316 -1.84 12.16 -5.73
N SER A 317 -2.90 11.55 -6.26
CA SER A 317 -3.01 10.10 -6.30
C SER A 317 -2.48 9.55 -7.61
N ILE A 318 -1.64 8.53 -7.55
CA ILE A 318 -1.35 7.63 -8.67
C ILE A 318 -1.79 6.23 -8.23
N LYS A 319 -2.93 5.77 -8.72
CA LYS A 319 -3.51 4.51 -8.26
C LYS A 319 -2.82 3.32 -8.93
N VAL A 320 -1.97 2.63 -8.19
CA VAL A 320 -1.23 1.44 -8.64
C VAL A 320 -1.71 0.15 -7.96
N LEU A 321 -2.64 0.27 -7.01
CA LEU A 321 -3.27 -0.84 -6.30
C LEU A 321 -4.79 -0.82 -6.52
N ASN A 322 -5.37 -2.00 -6.72
CA ASN A 322 -6.82 -2.19 -6.84
C ASN A 322 -7.50 -2.10 -5.45
N ALA A 323 -8.83 -2.26 -5.38
CA ALA A 323 -9.50 -2.12 -4.08
C ALA A 323 -9.28 -3.30 -3.13
N SER A 324 -8.74 -4.42 -3.60
CA SER A 324 -8.26 -5.49 -2.72
C SER A 324 -6.88 -5.17 -2.12
N GLY A 325 -6.26 -4.05 -2.51
CA GLY A 325 -4.90 -3.69 -2.11
C GLY A 325 -3.83 -4.45 -2.89
N MET A 326 -4.16 -4.97 -4.08
CA MET A 326 -3.21 -5.71 -4.92
C MET A 326 -2.78 -4.87 -6.13
N GLY A 327 -1.51 -4.96 -6.51
CA GLY A 327 -0.98 -4.37 -7.73
C GLY A 327 0.17 -5.21 -8.27
N SER A 328 0.54 -4.99 -9.52
CA SER A 328 1.67 -5.66 -10.14
C SER A 328 2.90 -4.77 -10.13
N GLN A 329 4.08 -5.38 -10.22
CA GLN A 329 5.36 -4.69 -10.38
C GLN A 329 5.29 -3.71 -11.57
N ARG A 330 4.71 -4.15 -12.68
CA ARG A 330 4.40 -3.31 -13.85
C ARG A 330 3.60 -2.07 -13.47
N SER A 331 2.49 -2.21 -12.75
CA SER A 331 1.64 -1.05 -12.43
C SER A 331 2.32 -0.07 -11.48
N ILE A 332 3.18 -0.57 -10.59
CA ILE A 332 3.96 0.28 -9.68
C ILE A 332 5.06 1.03 -10.45
N ILE A 333 5.80 0.34 -11.33
CA ILE A 333 6.83 0.95 -12.19
C ILE A 333 6.22 2.03 -13.09
N ASP A 334 5.12 1.71 -13.77
CA ASP A 334 4.38 2.67 -14.58
C ASP A 334 3.90 3.87 -13.75
N GLY A 335 3.46 3.64 -12.51
CA GLY A 335 3.12 4.70 -11.57
C GLY A 335 4.30 5.60 -11.18
N ILE A 336 5.51 5.04 -11.02
CA ILE A 336 6.73 5.81 -10.74
C ILE A 336 7.03 6.74 -11.93
N ILE A 337 6.94 6.22 -13.15
CA ILE A 337 7.15 6.98 -14.40
C ILE A 337 6.12 8.12 -14.49
N GLN A 338 4.83 7.79 -14.35
CA GLN A 338 3.75 8.78 -14.39
C GLN A 338 3.91 9.88 -13.34
N ALA A 339 4.32 9.54 -12.11
CA ALA A 339 4.55 10.51 -11.06
C ALA A 339 5.73 11.45 -11.38
N ALA A 340 6.83 10.90 -11.89
CA ALA A 340 7.98 11.68 -12.33
C ALA A 340 7.60 12.63 -13.47
N ASP A 341 6.84 12.15 -14.46
CA ASP A 341 6.39 12.95 -15.61
C ASP A 341 5.35 14.00 -15.22
N ALA A 342 4.57 13.77 -14.17
CA ALA A 342 3.69 14.76 -13.56
C ALA A 342 4.43 15.85 -12.73
N GLY A 343 5.77 15.76 -12.66
CA GLY A 343 6.62 16.72 -11.95
C GLY A 343 6.56 16.57 -10.43
N ALA A 344 6.30 15.36 -9.92
CA ALA A 344 6.33 15.10 -8.48
C ALA A 344 7.70 15.49 -7.88
N GLY A 345 7.67 16.25 -6.79
CA GLY A 345 8.87 16.51 -5.99
C GLY A 345 9.26 15.28 -5.16
N VAL A 346 8.26 14.51 -4.72
CA VAL A 346 8.42 13.30 -3.92
C VAL A 346 7.43 12.23 -4.40
N ILE A 347 7.90 10.98 -4.51
CA ILE A 347 7.09 9.80 -4.81
C ILE A 347 7.06 8.95 -3.53
N SER A 348 5.88 8.79 -2.94
CA SER A 348 5.66 8.01 -1.71
C SER A 348 5.00 6.68 -2.04
N MET A 349 5.70 5.58 -1.74
CA MET A 349 5.24 4.22 -1.99
C MET A 349 5.07 3.46 -0.67
N SER A 350 3.86 3.48 -0.13
CA SER A 350 3.48 2.76 1.09
C SER A 350 3.17 1.28 0.82
N LEU A 351 3.96 0.67 -0.06
CA LEU A 351 3.79 -0.66 -0.64
C LEU A 351 5.15 -1.33 -0.81
N GLY A 352 5.13 -2.65 -1.03
CA GLY A 352 6.32 -3.42 -1.36
C GLY A 352 6.11 -4.91 -1.14
N GLY A 353 6.95 -5.71 -1.78
CA GLY A 353 6.92 -7.17 -1.70
C GLY A 353 8.32 -7.75 -1.62
N LEU A 354 8.40 -9.03 -1.25
CA LEU A 354 9.66 -9.78 -1.35
C LEU A 354 10.12 -9.76 -2.81
N SER A 355 11.38 -9.41 -3.03
CA SER A 355 11.99 -9.40 -4.35
C SER A 355 13.46 -9.80 -4.25
N SER A 356 14.14 -9.79 -5.39
CA SER A 356 15.57 -10.11 -5.48
C SER A 356 16.22 -9.27 -6.57
N GLN A 357 17.53 -9.09 -6.50
CA GLN A 357 18.25 -8.28 -7.49
C GLN A 357 17.99 -8.68 -8.95
N SER A 358 17.76 -9.97 -9.23
CA SER A 358 17.42 -10.49 -10.56
C SER A 358 15.97 -10.24 -11.00
N LYS A 359 15.21 -9.45 -10.25
CA LYS A 359 13.80 -9.12 -10.52
C LYS A 359 13.50 -7.64 -10.32
N GLU A 360 14.55 -6.83 -10.16
CA GLU A 360 14.46 -5.42 -9.81
C GLU A 360 14.96 -4.52 -10.93
N ARG A 361 15.26 -5.04 -12.13
CA ARG A 361 15.93 -4.26 -13.18
C ARG A 361 15.03 -3.11 -13.64
N ALA A 362 13.77 -3.40 -13.95
CA ALA A 362 12.82 -2.37 -14.34
C ALA A 362 12.52 -1.39 -13.19
N TYR A 363 12.50 -1.87 -11.94
CA TYR A 363 12.40 -0.98 -10.76
C TYR A 363 13.58 -0.02 -10.67
N ARG A 364 14.81 -0.51 -10.87
CA ARG A 364 16.03 0.32 -10.82
C ARG A 364 16.00 1.41 -11.88
N GLN A 365 15.69 1.06 -13.12
CA GLN A 365 15.59 2.03 -14.22
C GLN A 365 14.48 3.06 -13.95
N ALA A 366 13.33 2.66 -13.40
CA ALA A 366 12.24 3.58 -13.07
C ALA A 366 12.58 4.53 -11.91
N VAL A 367 13.23 4.03 -10.85
CA VAL A 367 13.71 4.85 -9.73
C VAL A 367 14.80 5.81 -10.21
N GLU A 368 15.72 5.34 -11.06
CA GLU A 368 16.75 6.20 -11.66
C GLU A 368 16.14 7.29 -12.53
N TYR A 369 15.15 6.96 -13.36
CA TYR A 369 14.39 7.90 -14.17
C TYR A 369 13.72 8.99 -13.30
N ALA A 370 13.02 8.58 -12.25
CA ALA A 370 12.38 9.50 -11.31
C ALA A 370 13.39 10.42 -10.61
N ASN A 371 14.51 9.86 -10.13
CA ASN A 371 15.58 10.63 -9.50
C ASN A 371 16.23 11.63 -10.48
N LYS A 372 16.46 11.25 -11.75
CA LYS A 372 16.98 12.14 -12.80
C LYS A 372 16.01 13.28 -13.14
N LYS A 373 14.70 13.02 -13.09
CA LYS A 373 13.64 14.04 -13.21
C LYS A 373 13.53 14.94 -11.96
N GLY A 374 14.31 14.65 -10.92
CA GLY A 374 14.37 15.44 -9.69
C GLY A 374 13.35 15.01 -8.63
N ALA A 375 12.63 13.91 -8.82
CA ALA A 375 11.73 13.37 -7.81
C ALA A 375 12.50 12.55 -6.77
N ILE A 376 12.18 12.72 -5.48
CA ILE A 376 12.75 11.90 -4.41
C ILE A 376 11.84 10.70 -4.17
N VAL A 377 12.37 9.49 -4.32
CA VAL A 377 11.60 8.25 -4.17
C VAL A 377 11.72 7.71 -2.73
N VAL A 378 10.58 7.47 -2.09
CA VAL A 378 10.49 7.00 -0.70
C VAL A 378 9.59 5.76 -0.64
N ALA A 379 10.02 4.71 0.06
CA ALA A 379 9.26 3.46 0.15
C ALA A 379 9.21 2.86 1.56
N ALA A 380 8.11 2.17 1.84
CA ALA A 380 7.95 1.39 3.06
C ALA A 380 8.93 0.22 3.11
N ALA A 381 9.67 0.08 4.21
CA ALA A 381 10.63 -1.01 4.38
C ALA A 381 9.98 -2.42 4.33
N GLY A 382 8.69 -2.52 4.64
CA GLY A 382 7.91 -3.76 4.69
C GLY A 382 7.58 -4.20 6.12
N ASN A 383 6.60 -5.10 6.26
CA ASN A 383 6.01 -5.48 7.55
C ASN A 383 6.23 -6.98 7.86
N SER A 384 7.44 -7.51 7.61
CA SER A 384 7.75 -8.94 7.75
C SER A 384 8.86 -9.25 8.76
N ASN A 385 9.35 -8.25 9.51
CA ASN A 385 10.51 -8.39 10.41
C ASN A 385 11.75 -9.02 9.72
N ARG A 386 12.03 -8.57 8.49
CA ARG A 386 13.14 -9.04 7.64
C ARG A 386 14.01 -7.87 7.17
N ASP A 387 15.11 -8.18 6.51
CA ASP A 387 15.94 -7.17 5.87
C ASP A 387 15.21 -6.55 4.67
N ALA A 388 15.02 -5.23 4.69
CA ALA A 388 14.40 -4.48 3.60
C ALA A 388 15.19 -4.58 2.29
N LYS A 389 16.47 -4.99 2.34
CA LYS A 389 17.28 -5.20 1.14
C LYS A 389 16.73 -6.28 0.19
N GLY A 390 15.92 -7.21 0.71
CA GLY A 390 15.23 -8.24 -0.07
C GLY A 390 13.79 -7.87 -0.46
N PHE A 391 13.43 -6.59 -0.44
CA PHE A 391 12.10 -6.10 -0.77
C PHE A 391 12.17 -5.02 -1.84
N ALA A 392 11.26 -5.03 -2.80
CA ALA A 392 11.12 -3.96 -3.79
C ALA A 392 9.82 -3.17 -3.52
N PRO A 393 9.83 -1.83 -3.65
CA PRO A 393 10.97 -1.00 -4.07
C PRO A 393 11.97 -0.60 -2.96
N ALA A 394 11.74 -0.96 -1.69
CA ALA A 394 12.54 -0.48 -0.56
C ALA A 394 14.06 -0.75 -0.64
N GLY A 395 14.47 -1.90 -1.18
CA GLY A 395 15.86 -2.34 -1.33
C GLY A 395 16.54 -1.82 -2.60
N VAL A 396 15.79 -1.16 -3.47
CA VAL A 396 16.25 -0.64 -4.77
C VAL A 396 17.16 0.58 -4.54
N PRO A 397 18.36 0.63 -5.13
CA PRO A 397 19.23 1.80 -5.05
C PRO A 397 18.52 3.08 -5.51
N GLY A 398 18.80 4.20 -4.84
CA GLY A 398 18.12 5.46 -5.13
C GLY A 398 16.76 5.65 -4.42
N VAL A 399 16.31 4.69 -3.61
CA VAL A 399 15.10 4.80 -2.78
C VAL A 399 15.47 5.06 -1.32
N ILE A 400 14.80 6.02 -0.68
CA ILE A 400 14.84 6.21 0.77
C ILE A 400 13.85 5.23 1.42
N ALA A 401 14.38 4.21 2.10
CA ALA A 401 13.58 3.18 2.75
C ALA A 401 13.23 3.56 4.19
N VAL A 402 11.96 3.43 4.56
CA VAL A 402 11.43 3.90 5.84
C VAL A 402 10.98 2.75 6.72
N SER A 403 11.68 2.55 7.84
CA SER A 403 11.27 1.63 8.90
C SER A 403 10.28 2.29 9.87
N ALA A 404 9.53 1.47 10.60
CA ALA A 404 8.53 1.92 11.56
C ALA A 404 9.02 1.79 13.00
N VAL A 405 8.80 2.84 13.79
CA VAL A 405 8.96 2.82 15.25
C VAL A 405 7.63 3.00 15.99
N ASP A 406 7.59 2.56 17.24
CA ASP A 406 6.50 2.78 18.17
C ASP A 406 6.69 4.03 19.04
N GLU A 407 5.73 4.29 19.93
CA GLU A 407 5.72 5.43 20.87
C GLU A 407 6.93 5.43 21.84
N SER A 408 7.57 4.27 22.05
CA SER A 408 8.80 4.13 22.85
C SER A 408 10.08 4.26 22.00
N LEU A 409 9.94 4.70 20.75
CA LEU A 409 11.01 4.80 19.75
C LEU A 409 11.74 3.48 19.51
N GLN A 410 11.09 2.35 19.80
CA GLN A 410 11.60 1.02 19.48
C GLN A 410 11.13 0.64 18.07
N ARG A 411 11.90 -0.21 17.38
CA ARG A 411 11.46 -0.77 16.10
C ARG A 411 10.15 -1.52 16.32
N ALA A 412 9.13 -1.21 15.54
CA ALA A 412 7.88 -1.94 15.58
C ALA A 412 8.16 -3.41 15.22
N VAL A 413 7.56 -4.35 15.96
CA VAL A 413 7.87 -5.80 15.81
C VAL A 413 7.66 -6.33 14.39
N PHE A 414 6.73 -5.75 13.64
CA PHE A 414 6.48 -6.10 12.24
C PHE A 414 7.47 -5.43 11.28
N SER A 415 8.08 -4.32 11.64
CA SER A 415 8.89 -3.51 10.71
C SER A 415 10.08 -4.32 10.21
N ASN A 416 10.26 -4.35 8.90
CA ASN A 416 11.55 -4.71 8.33
C ASN A 416 12.64 -3.74 8.82
N TYR A 417 13.86 -4.24 8.88
CA TYR A 417 15.04 -3.47 9.26
C TYR A 417 15.77 -2.98 8.01
N VAL A 418 16.41 -1.82 8.13
CA VAL A 418 17.06 -1.07 7.04
C VAL A 418 18.58 -1.04 7.19
N SER A 419 19.16 -1.96 7.96
CA SER A 419 20.60 -2.00 8.23
C SER A 419 21.47 -2.24 6.99
N SER A 420 20.90 -2.87 5.96
CA SER A 420 21.62 -3.29 4.75
C SER A 420 21.19 -2.52 3.49
N VAL A 421 20.28 -1.55 3.63
CA VAL A 421 19.92 -0.64 2.53
C VAL A 421 20.79 0.61 2.59
N GLU A 422 21.02 1.22 1.43
CA GLU A 422 21.91 2.38 1.30
C GLU A 422 21.36 3.63 2.01
N MET A 423 20.04 3.86 1.87
CA MET A 423 19.36 5.05 2.37
C MET A 423 18.21 4.67 3.31
N GLY A 424 18.54 4.19 4.51
CA GLY A 424 17.57 3.82 5.54
C GLY A 424 17.30 4.93 6.56
N VAL A 425 16.02 5.19 6.86
CA VAL A 425 15.56 6.08 7.94
C VAL A 425 14.40 5.44 8.72
N ALA A 426 14.03 6.04 9.84
CA ALA A 426 12.89 5.65 10.65
C ALA A 426 11.85 6.77 10.75
N ALA A 427 10.58 6.38 10.85
CA ALA A 427 9.48 7.28 11.18
C ALA A 427 8.41 6.57 12.03
N PRO A 428 7.52 7.31 12.71
CA PRO A 428 6.41 6.72 13.48
C PRO A 428 5.52 5.82 12.62
N GLY A 429 5.27 4.59 13.06
CA GLY A 429 4.48 3.62 12.28
C GLY A 429 3.52 2.74 13.09
N VAL A 430 3.35 2.99 14.40
CA VAL A 430 2.41 2.27 15.26
C VAL A 430 1.33 3.22 15.75
N ASN A 431 0.06 2.80 15.67
CA ASN A 431 -1.13 3.57 16.04
C ASN A 431 -1.16 4.97 15.41
N ILE A 432 -0.87 5.04 14.11
CA ILE A 432 -0.83 6.31 13.39
C ILE A 432 -2.25 6.69 12.97
N PHE A 433 -2.77 7.73 13.60
CA PHE A 433 -4.10 8.27 13.32
C PHE A 433 -4.07 9.17 12.08
N SER A 434 -4.94 8.89 11.11
CA SER A 434 -5.06 9.70 9.89
C SER A 434 -6.41 9.50 9.19
N THR A 435 -6.59 10.18 8.06
CA THR A 435 -7.79 10.20 7.22
C THR A 435 -8.11 8.84 6.61
N ILE A 436 -9.38 8.52 6.43
CA ILE A 436 -9.89 7.41 5.63
C ILE A 436 -11.13 7.88 4.85
N PRO A 437 -11.53 7.20 3.76
CA PRO A 437 -12.59 7.69 2.88
C PRO A 437 -13.91 8.00 3.58
N GLY A 438 -14.60 9.03 3.07
CA GLY A 438 -15.91 9.46 3.56
C GLY A 438 -15.83 10.33 4.82
N ASN A 439 -14.86 11.25 4.89
CA ASN A 439 -14.62 12.19 6.00
C ASN A 439 -14.50 11.48 7.35
N LYS A 440 -13.70 10.41 7.39
CA LYS A 440 -13.49 9.57 8.56
C LYS A 440 -12.01 9.50 8.89
N TYR A 441 -11.71 9.00 10.07
CA TYR A 441 -10.34 8.89 10.55
C TYR A 441 -10.15 7.57 11.28
N ALA A 442 -8.96 6.98 11.17
CA ALA A 442 -8.62 5.72 11.80
C ALA A 442 -7.12 5.63 12.13
N SER A 443 -6.79 4.78 13.10
CA SER A 443 -5.41 4.42 13.39
C SER A 443 -5.00 3.19 12.59
N PHE A 444 -3.84 3.23 11.95
CA PHE A 444 -3.20 2.06 11.33
C PHE A 444 -1.77 1.85 11.85
N ASN A 445 -1.31 0.61 11.73
CA ASN A 445 0.06 0.19 11.97
C ASN A 445 0.72 -0.21 10.65
N GLY A 446 1.96 0.21 10.43
CA GLY A 446 2.76 -0.22 9.29
C GLY A 446 3.91 0.72 8.98
N THR A 447 4.93 0.18 8.30
CA THR A 447 5.92 1.00 7.57
C THR A 447 5.25 1.87 6.50
N SER A 448 4.07 1.45 6.03
CA SER A 448 3.16 2.25 5.19
C SER A 448 2.72 3.56 5.82
N MET A 449 2.65 3.68 7.15
CA MET A 449 2.30 4.93 7.84
C MET A 449 3.55 5.76 8.17
N ALA A 450 4.71 5.11 8.35
CA ALA A 450 5.99 5.78 8.54
C ALA A 450 6.47 6.49 7.26
N THR A 451 6.25 5.86 6.10
CA THR A 451 6.65 6.36 4.77
C THR A 451 6.10 7.76 4.45
N PRO A 452 4.79 8.04 4.57
CA PRO A 452 4.22 9.34 4.24
C PRO A 452 4.66 10.46 5.20
N TYR A 453 5.05 10.17 6.44
CA TYR A 453 5.72 11.17 7.28
C TYR A 453 7.04 11.62 6.65
N THR A 454 7.85 10.67 6.20
CA THR A 454 9.12 10.97 5.52
C THR A 454 8.87 11.73 4.21
N ALA A 455 7.85 11.32 3.45
CA ALA A 455 7.47 12.01 2.22
C ALA A 455 6.99 13.45 2.45
N GLY A 456 6.20 13.69 3.51
CA GLY A 456 5.75 15.02 3.91
C GLY A 456 6.91 15.96 4.26
N LEU A 457 7.91 15.47 5.00
CA LEU A 457 9.12 16.23 5.31
C LEU A 457 9.92 16.56 4.05
N LEU A 458 10.15 15.55 3.20
CA LEU A 458 10.87 15.74 1.95
C LEU A 458 10.14 16.69 0.99
N GLY A 459 8.80 16.66 0.99
CA GLY A 459 7.98 17.61 0.24
C GLY A 459 8.16 19.04 0.73
N LEU A 460 8.14 19.25 2.05
CA LEU A 460 8.43 20.55 2.66
C LEU A 460 9.84 21.02 2.30
N MET A 461 10.86 20.16 2.40
CA MET A 461 12.22 20.48 1.98
C MET A 461 12.30 20.85 0.49
N LYS A 462 11.66 20.07 -0.40
CA LYS A 462 11.57 20.33 -1.84
C LYS A 462 10.83 21.62 -2.20
N SER A 463 9.93 22.08 -1.34
CA SER A 463 9.22 23.36 -1.53
C SER A 463 10.15 24.55 -1.28
N LEU A 464 11.10 24.41 -0.35
CA LEU A 464 12.11 25.42 -0.02
C LEU A 464 13.31 25.37 -0.99
N ASP A 465 13.67 24.17 -1.42
CA ASP A 465 14.73 23.91 -2.39
C ASP A 465 14.26 22.94 -3.49
N PRO A 466 13.73 23.46 -4.62
CA PRO A 466 13.27 22.65 -5.74
C PRO A 466 14.32 21.70 -6.32
N ASP A 467 15.60 22.09 -6.26
CA ASP A 467 16.72 21.38 -6.88
C ASP A 467 17.33 20.31 -5.97
N LEU A 468 16.87 20.22 -4.71
CA LEU A 468 17.34 19.23 -3.73
C LEU A 468 17.22 17.80 -4.28
N ASN A 469 18.33 17.13 -4.56
CA ASN A 469 18.30 15.76 -5.06
C ASN A 469 18.18 14.72 -3.92
N THR A 470 17.88 13.47 -4.28
CA THR A 470 17.66 12.35 -3.35
C THR A 470 18.83 12.10 -2.41
N LYS A 471 20.07 12.18 -2.91
CA LYS A 471 21.27 11.91 -2.11
C LYS A 471 21.49 13.00 -1.07
N ASP A 472 21.39 14.27 -1.48
CA ASP A 472 21.56 15.41 -0.57
C ASP A 472 20.44 15.46 0.47
N ALA A 473 19.20 15.17 0.07
CA ALA A 473 18.09 15.03 0.99
C ALA A 473 18.33 13.93 2.04
N TYR A 474 18.76 12.74 1.62
CA TYR A 474 19.10 11.65 2.54
C TYR A 474 20.24 12.03 3.48
N GLU A 475 21.30 12.69 2.98
CA GLU A 475 22.42 13.13 3.81
C GLU A 475 22.00 14.16 4.86
N ILE A 476 21.04 15.04 4.55
CA ILE A 476 20.43 15.93 5.56
C ILE A 476 19.70 15.08 6.61
N LEU A 477 18.77 14.20 6.20
CA LEU A 477 18.01 13.35 7.13
C LEU A 477 18.93 12.54 8.05
N LYS A 478 20.01 11.97 7.50
CA LYS A 478 21.02 11.20 8.23
C LYS A 478 21.82 12.04 9.22
N LYS A 479 22.14 13.31 8.90
CA LYS A 479 22.90 14.19 9.81
C LYS A 479 22.03 14.78 10.92
N THR A 480 20.74 14.93 10.67
CA THR A 480 19.81 15.61 11.59
C THR A 480 18.91 14.67 12.38
N GLY A 481 18.84 13.40 11.99
CA GLY A 481 17.95 12.42 12.59
C GLY A 481 18.25 12.14 14.06
N LEU A 482 17.23 11.69 14.79
CA LEU A 482 17.27 11.35 16.19
C LEU A 482 17.56 9.85 16.39
N PRO A 483 18.29 9.46 17.45
CA PRO A 483 18.51 8.06 17.75
C PRO A 483 17.20 7.37 18.14
N THR A 484 17.06 6.12 17.71
CA THR A 484 16.00 5.20 18.16
C THR A 484 16.56 4.18 19.15
N GLY A 485 15.70 3.34 19.72
CA GLY A 485 16.11 2.23 20.59
C GLY A 485 17.08 1.24 19.95
N ASN A 486 17.05 1.10 18.61
CA ASN A 486 18.04 0.33 17.85
C ASN A 486 18.29 0.99 16.48
N THR A 487 19.06 2.07 16.50
CA THR A 487 19.36 2.89 15.31
C THR A 487 20.03 2.09 14.19
N LYS A 488 20.77 1.03 14.53
CA LYS A 488 21.39 0.15 13.53
C LYS A 488 20.34 -0.57 12.68
N GLU A 489 19.25 -1.01 13.27
CA GLU A 489 18.18 -1.72 12.56
C GLU A 489 17.18 -0.76 11.91
N THR A 490 16.86 0.37 12.54
CA THR A 490 15.82 1.28 12.06
C THR A 490 16.34 2.41 11.17
N GLY A 491 17.64 2.72 11.23
CA GLY A 491 18.11 4.05 10.85
C GLY A 491 17.69 5.10 11.89
N LEU A 492 18.04 6.35 11.64
CA LEU A 492 17.67 7.48 12.51
C LEU A 492 16.21 7.88 12.28
N LEU A 493 15.52 8.26 13.36
CA LEU A 493 14.20 8.87 13.29
C LEU A 493 14.32 10.24 12.61
N ILE A 494 13.50 10.51 11.60
CA ILE A 494 13.51 11.82 10.92
C ILE A 494 13.24 12.96 11.91
N ASN A 495 13.94 14.07 11.74
CA ASN A 495 13.77 15.28 12.56
C ASN A 495 13.44 16.48 11.64
N PRO A 496 12.14 16.77 11.43
CA PRO A 496 11.70 17.86 10.58
C PRO A 496 12.32 19.22 10.88
N TYR A 497 12.42 19.60 12.17
CA TYR A 497 13.01 20.89 12.56
C TYR A 497 14.48 20.99 12.17
N ALA A 498 15.28 19.99 12.56
CA ALA A 498 16.72 20.02 12.32
C ALA A 498 17.04 19.91 10.82
N ALA A 499 16.28 19.10 10.06
CA ALA A 499 16.43 18.96 8.62
C ALA A 499 16.16 20.28 7.88
N VAL A 500 15.04 20.93 8.16
CA VAL A 500 14.66 22.20 7.52
C VAL A 500 15.62 23.33 7.90
N LYS A 501 16.04 23.40 9.17
CA LYS A 501 17.05 24.36 9.61
C LYS A 501 18.39 24.16 8.90
N MET A 502 18.83 22.92 8.74
CA MET A 502 20.07 22.61 8.01
C MET A 502 19.97 23.03 6.54
N LEU A 503 18.87 22.69 5.86
CA LEU A 503 18.63 23.08 4.48
C LEU A 503 18.61 24.61 4.30
N ALA A 504 17.89 25.34 5.16
CA ALA A 504 17.81 26.80 5.11
C ALA A 504 19.17 27.47 5.33
N SER A 505 20.05 26.86 6.12
CA SER A 505 21.41 27.38 6.36
C SER A 505 22.39 27.17 5.19
N GLN A 506 22.08 26.27 4.26
CA GLN A 506 22.91 26.02 3.07
C GLN A 506 22.57 26.96 1.91
N ASN A 507 21.38 27.56 1.93
CA ASN A 507 20.85 28.44 0.90
C ASN A 507 21.09 29.94 1.17
N ASN A 508 21.63 30.28 2.34
CA ASN A 508 22.09 31.62 2.73
C ASN A 508 23.61 31.64 2.69
#